data_AF-A0A1C5H534-F1
#
_entry.id   AF-A0A1C5H534-F1
#
_cell.length_a   1.000
_cell.length_b   1.000
_cell.length_c   1.000
_cell.angle_alpha   90.00
_cell.angle_beta   90.00
_cell.angle_gamma   90.00
#
_symmetry.space_group_name_H-M   'P 1'
#
loop_
_entity.id
_entity.type
_entity.pdbx_description
1 polymer ?
#
loop_
_entity_poly.entity_id
_entity_poly.type
_entity_poly.pdbx_seq_one_letter_code
_entity_poly.pdbx_strand_id
1 'polypeptide(L)'
;MTCTMAPVTQDQAADIKPGEIYEDCHFHPVLCLYNDGDQIHGVSLIDASSPRACSIGFCAVIKLTVDDVIAARADWPGYLERRHAEFEAECDEHTT
;
A
#
# COMPACT_ATOMS: atom_id res chain seq x y z
N MET A 1 18.58 14.07 -18.81
CA MET A 1 18.00 12.80 -19.28
C MET A 1 16.55 12.77 -18.82
N THR A 2 15.60 12.68 -19.75
CA THR A 2 14.19 12.47 -19.42
C THR A 2 13.99 11.01 -19.09
N CYS A 3 13.81 10.70 -17.81
CA CYS A 3 13.42 9.37 -17.34
C CYS A 3 11.94 9.18 -17.64
N THR A 4 11.61 8.29 -18.58
CA THR A 4 10.24 7.82 -18.75
C THR A 4 10.05 6.70 -17.75
N MET A 5 9.49 7.05 -16.59
CA MET A 5 9.08 6.16 -15.51
C MET A 5 8.06 5.15 -16.05
N ALA A 6 8.38 3.86 -16.03
CA ALA A 6 7.35 2.81 -16.09
C ALA A 6 7.20 2.28 -14.66
N PRO A 7 6.09 2.55 -13.97
CA PRO A 7 5.82 1.95 -12.68
C PRO A 7 5.87 0.41 -12.80
N VAL A 8 6.63 -0.27 -11.93
CA VAL A 8 6.60 -1.75 -11.85
C VAL A 8 5.26 -2.22 -11.26
N THR A 9 4.61 -1.32 -10.51
CA THR A 9 3.32 -1.47 -9.82
C THR A 9 2.37 -0.34 -10.25
N GLN A 10 1.04 -0.54 -10.26
CA GLN A 10 0.07 0.53 -10.55
C GLN A 10 -0.29 1.34 -9.29
N ASP A 11 0.72 1.70 -8.52
CA ASP A 11 0.57 2.27 -7.20
C ASP A 11 0.03 3.71 -7.29
N GLN A 12 -1.24 3.87 -6.92
CA GLN A 12 -1.94 5.15 -6.91
C GLN A 12 -2.41 5.47 -5.48
N ALA A 13 -1.69 6.39 -4.82
CA ALA A 13 -2.08 6.91 -3.52
C ALA A 13 -3.26 7.90 -3.60
N ALA A 14 -3.50 8.48 -4.78
CA ALA A 14 -4.50 9.53 -4.95
C ALA A 14 -5.93 8.96 -4.96
N ASP A 15 -6.80 9.54 -4.13
CA ASP A 15 -8.24 9.28 -4.04
C ASP A 15 -8.67 7.98 -3.31
N ILE A 16 -7.99 7.62 -2.23
CA ILE A 16 -8.49 6.62 -1.26
C ILE A 16 -9.54 7.27 -0.35
N LYS A 17 -10.76 6.72 -0.28
CA LYS A 17 -11.85 7.23 0.57
C LYS A 17 -12.14 6.28 1.74
N PRO A 18 -12.76 6.77 2.84
CA PRO A 18 -13.31 5.88 3.86
C PRO A 18 -14.24 4.82 3.25
N GLY A 19 -14.05 3.56 3.65
CA GLY A 19 -14.70 2.38 3.07
C GLY A 19 -13.90 1.67 1.98
N GLU A 20 -12.84 2.29 1.45
CA GLU A 20 -11.93 1.65 0.50
C GLU A 20 -10.74 0.99 1.21
N ILE A 21 -9.95 0.22 0.46
CA ILE A 21 -8.84 -0.57 0.99
C ILE A 21 -7.53 0.02 0.49
N TYR A 22 -6.54 0.11 1.37
CA TYR A 22 -5.19 0.51 1.03
C TYR A 22 -4.16 -0.40 1.68
N GLU A 23 -2.95 -0.41 1.15
CA GLU A 23 -1.80 -1.00 1.79
C GLU A 23 -1.08 0.05 2.64
N ASP A 24 -0.79 -0.26 3.91
CA ASP A 24 0.05 0.59 4.77
C ASP A 24 1.56 0.37 4.53
N CYS A 25 2.40 1.19 5.15
CA CYS A 25 3.86 1.06 5.04
C CYS A 25 4.45 -0.21 5.68
N HIS A 26 3.63 -1.09 6.26
CA HIS A 26 4.00 -2.41 6.73
C HIS A 26 3.42 -3.51 5.83
N PHE A 27 2.97 -3.17 4.62
CA PHE A 27 2.39 -4.06 3.63
C PHE A 27 1.07 -4.70 4.08
N HIS A 28 0.37 -4.12 5.06
CA HIS A 28 -0.94 -4.62 5.46
C HIS A 28 -2.05 -4.07 4.56
N PRO A 29 -2.95 -4.93 4.06
CA PRO A 29 -4.25 -4.50 3.59
C PRO A 29 -5.09 -3.93 4.73
N VAL A 30 -5.54 -2.69 4.59
CA VAL A 30 -6.21 -1.90 5.61
C VAL A 30 -7.51 -1.31 5.05
N LEU A 31 -8.61 -1.47 5.79
CA LEU A 31 -9.85 -0.76 5.50
C LEU A 31 -9.73 0.69 5.99
N CYS A 32 -9.84 1.64 5.07
CA CYS A 32 -9.82 3.07 5.36
C CYS A 32 -11.05 3.48 6.18
N LEU A 33 -10.82 4.10 7.33
CA LEU A 33 -11.87 4.66 8.18
C LEU A 33 -11.85 6.19 8.19
N TYR A 34 -10.70 6.79 7.88
CA TYR A 34 -10.50 8.24 7.81
C TYR A 34 -9.43 8.57 6.78
N ASN A 35 -9.65 9.66 6.04
CA ASN A 35 -8.66 10.31 5.20
C ASN A 35 -8.92 11.83 5.17
N ASP A 36 -7.92 12.67 5.48
CA ASP A 36 -8.00 14.14 5.37
C ASP A 36 -7.14 14.77 4.26
N GLY A 37 -6.53 13.95 3.42
CA GLY A 37 -5.68 14.36 2.31
C GLY A 37 -4.18 14.25 2.59
N ASP A 38 -3.77 14.11 3.85
CA ASP A 38 -2.41 13.70 4.21
C ASP A 38 -2.43 12.50 5.16
N GLN A 39 -3.25 12.53 6.20
CA GLN A 39 -3.33 11.45 7.17
C GLN A 39 -4.45 10.47 6.80
N ILE A 40 -4.09 9.19 6.75
CA ILE A 40 -5.00 8.07 6.51
C ILE A 40 -4.92 7.06 7.65
N HIS A 41 -6.07 6.53 8.07
CA HIS A 41 -6.16 5.62 9.22
C HIS A 41 -7.18 4.53 8.92
N GLY A 42 -6.90 3.34 9.42
CA GLY A 42 -7.81 2.23 9.27
C GLY A 42 -7.59 1.06 10.22
N VAL A 43 -8.22 -0.05 9.88
CA VAL A 43 -8.07 -1.34 10.54
C VAL A 43 -7.55 -2.38 9.56
N SER A 44 -6.53 -3.13 9.98
CA SER A 44 -5.95 -4.21 9.18
C SER A 44 -6.97 -5.33 8.93
N LEU A 45 -7.09 -5.75 7.67
CA LEU A 45 -7.96 -6.85 7.24
C LEU A 45 -7.30 -8.23 7.43
N ILE A 46 -6.05 -8.27 7.90
CA ILE A 46 -5.30 -9.51 8.19
C ILE A 46 -5.45 -9.91 9.66
N ASP A 47 -5.19 -8.97 10.57
CA ASP A 47 -5.01 -9.23 12.01
C ASP A 47 -5.85 -8.30 12.92
N ALA A 48 -6.70 -7.45 12.34
CA ALA A 48 -7.54 -6.49 13.05
C ALA A 48 -6.80 -5.42 13.89
N SER A 49 -5.49 -5.26 13.71
CA SER A 49 -4.73 -4.19 14.36
C SER A 49 -5.21 -2.79 13.93
N SER A 50 -5.26 -1.88 14.90
CA SER A 50 -5.77 -0.51 14.75
C SER A 50 -5.20 0.40 15.87
N PRO A 51 -4.98 1.71 15.61
CA PRO A 51 -5.10 2.37 14.32
C PRO A 51 -3.88 2.10 13.44
N ARG A 52 -4.12 1.68 12.20
CA ARG A 52 -3.10 1.61 11.14
C ARG A 52 -3.02 2.97 10.47
N ALA A 53 -2.14 3.85 10.97
CA ALA A 53 -2.03 5.24 10.52
C ALA A 53 -0.83 5.44 9.59
N CYS A 54 -1.00 6.21 8.52
CA CYS A 54 0.02 6.53 7.54
C CYS A 54 -0.15 7.97 7.02
N SER A 55 0.94 8.55 6.51
CA SER A 55 0.89 9.74 5.66
C SER A 55 0.85 9.31 4.19
N ILE A 56 -0.10 9.86 3.44
CA ILE A 56 -0.23 9.65 1.99
C ILE A 56 1.03 10.10 1.26
N GLY A 57 1.68 11.18 1.71
CA GLY A 57 2.88 11.72 1.08
C GLY A 57 4.18 10.99 1.42
N PHE A 58 4.25 10.28 2.55
CA PHE A 58 5.52 9.73 3.07
C PHE A 58 5.51 8.23 3.35
N CYS A 59 4.35 7.57 3.37
CA CYS A 59 4.25 6.15 3.71
C CYS A 59 4.00 5.25 2.50
N ALA A 60 4.16 5.77 1.26
CA ALA A 60 3.99 5.02 0.02
C ALA A 60 2.72 4.16 0.01
N VAL A 61 1.60 4.73 0.47
CA VAL A 61 0.32 4.00 0.55
C VAL A 61 -0.22 3.74 -0.85
N ILE A 62 -0.79 2.55 -1.05
CA ILE A 62 -1.32 2.14 -2.36
C ILE A 62 -2.76 1.68 -2.23
N LYS A 63 -3.60 1.98 -3.22
CA LYS A 63 -4.99 1.52 -3.23
C LYS A 63 -5.05 0.03 -3.59
N LEU A 64 -5.83 -0.75 -2.84
CA LEU A 64 -6.03 -2.17 -3.08
C LEU A 64 -7.49 -2.46 -3.46
N THR A 65 -7.68 -3.54 -4.22
CA THR A 65 -8.99 -4.13 -4.48
C THR A 65 -9.33 -5.19 -3.42
N VAL A 66 -10.58 -5.66 -3.40
CA VAL A 66 -10.98 -6.79 -2.54
C VAL A 66 -10.25 -8.07 -2.96
N ASP A 67 -10.01 -8.28 -4.25
CA ASP A 67 -9.32 -9.46 -4.77
C ASP A 67 -7.87 -9.52 -4.28
N ASP A 68 -7.19 -8.37 -4.19
CA ASP A 68 -5.85 -8.28 -3.61
C ASP A 68 -5.84 -8.73 -2.14
N VAL A 69 -6.84 -8.34 -1.36
CA VAL A 69 -6.98 -8.78 0.04
C VAL A 69 -7.24 -10.28 0.13
N ILE A 70 -8.09 -10.82 -0.73
CA ILE A 70 -8.37 -12.26 -0.77
C ILE A 70 -7.09 -13.03 -1.10
N ALA A 71 -6.33 -12.58 -2.10
CA ALA A 71 -5.04 -13.17 -2.46
C ALA A 71 -4.03 -13.08 -1.30
N ALA A 72 -3.91 -11.91 -0.66
CA ALA A 72 -3.05 -11.70 0.50
C ALA A 72 -3.42 -12.62 1.67
N ARG A 73 -4.71 -12.83 1.94
CA ARG A 73 -5.16 -13.75 3.00
C ARG A 73 -4.95 -15.21 2.65
N ALA A 74 -4.99 -15.57 1.37
CA ALA A 74 -4.76 -16.94 0.93
C ALA A 74 -3.30 -17.37 1.11
N ASP A 75 -2.35 -16.45 0.91
CA ASP A 75 -0.92 -16.67 1.12
C ASP A 75 -0.23 -15.41 1.65
N TRP A 76 -0.34 -15.21 2.96
CA TRP A 76 0.21 -14.03 3.62
C TRP A 76 1.74 -13.94 3.56
N PRO A 77 2.52 -15.00 3.83
CA PRO A 77 3.97 -14.96 3.68
C PRO A 77 4.41 -14.65 2.25
N GLY A 78 3.79 -15.28 1.24
CA GLY A 78 4.13 -15.03 -0.18
C GLY A 78 3.75 -13.62 -0.63
N TYR A 79 2.65 -13.08 -0.12
CA TYR A 79 2.25 -11.69 -0.35
C TYR A 79 3.32 -10.71 0.15
N LEU A 80 3.79 -10.89 1.38
CA LEU A 80 4.83 -10.04 1.97
C LEU A 80 6.13 -10.12 1.18
N GLU A 81 6.63 -11.32 0.89
CA GLU A 81 7.88 -11.50 0.13
C GLU A 81 7.82 -10.78 -1.22
N ARG A 82 6.70 -10.91 -1.95
CA ARG A 82 6.48 -10.24 -3.22
C ARG A 82 6.46 -8.72 -3.09
N ARG A 83 5.67 -8.16 -2.14
CA ARG A 83 5.55 -6.71 -1.98
C ARG A 83 6.85 -6.06 -1.52
N HIS A 84 7.62 -6.73 -0.66
CA HIS A 84 8.95 -6.30 -0.28
C HIS A 84 9.89 -6.23 -1.50
N ALA A 85 9.91 -7.28 -2.33
CA ALA A 85 10.75 -7.31 -3.53
C ALA A 85 10.34 -6.22 -4.55
N GLU A 86 9.04 -5.98 -4.72
CA GLU A 86 8.51 -4.90 -5.56
C GLU A 86 8.97 -3.52 -5.05
N PHE A 87 8.86 -3.26 -3.74
CA PHE A 87 9.30 -1.99 -3.12
C PHE A 87 10.81 -1.76 -3.21
N GLU A 88 11.61 -2.81 -2.97
CA GLU A 88 13.08 -2.73 -3.09
C GLU A 88 13.52 -2.40 -4.52
N ALA A 89 12.88 -3.02 -5.53
CA ALA A 89 13.17 -2.75 -6.94
C ALA A 89 12.87 -1.29 -7.33
N GLU A 90 11.83 -0.68 -6.76
CA GLU A 90 11.50 0.73 -6.98
C GLU A 90 12.51 1.70 -6.34
N CYS A 91 13.11 1.31 -5.21
CA CYS A 91 14.11 2.13 -4.50
C CYS A 91 15.49 2.10 -5.15
N ASP A 92 15.90 0.97 -5.73
CA ASP A 92 17.25 0.80 -6.32
C ASP A 92 17.48 1.63 -7.59
N GLU A 93 16.43 1.95 -8.35
CA GLU A 93 16.55 2.79 -9.56
C GLU A 93 16.80 4.29 -9.27
N HIS A 94 16.86 4.70 -7.99
CA HIS A 94 17.07 6.10 -7.57
C HIS A 94 18.54 6.48 -7.23
N THR A 95 19.51 5.57 -7.36
CA THR A 95 20.91 5.79 -6.92
C THR A 95 21.93 5.90 -8.07
N THR A 96 21.65 6.65 -9.14
CA THR A 96 22.71 7.05 -10.10
C THR A 96 22.55 8.46 -10.64
#